data_AF-E0Z686-F1
#
_entry.id   AF-E0Z686-F1
#
_cell.length_a   1.000
_cell.length_b   1.000
_cell.length_c   1.000
_cell.angle_alpha   90.00
_cell.angle_beta   90.00
_cell.angle_gamma   90.00
#
_symmetry.space_group_name_H-M   'P 1'
#
loop_
_entity.id
_entity.type
_entity.pdbx_description
1 polymer ?
#
loop_
_entity_poly.entity_id
_entity_poly.type
_entity_poly.pdbx_seq_one_letter_code
_entity_poly.pdbx_strand_id
1 'polypeptide(L)'
;AFRKAQRADGPATILAIGTATPPNAVDQSNYPDFYFKITNSEHMTELKEKFRRMCDKSAIKKRYMYLTEEILKENPNVCEYMAPSLDARQDMVVVEVPRLGKEAAAKAIKEWGQPKSKITHVIFCTTSGVDMPGADYQLTKLLGLRPSVKRVMMYQQGCFAGGTVLRVAKDLAENNRGARVLVVCSEITAVTFRGPSDTHLDSMVGQALFGDGAAALIVGADPIPEVEKPCFELMWTAQTILPDSDGAIDGHLREVGLTFHLLKDVPGLISKNIEKSLVEAFQQFGISDWNQLFWIAHPG
;
A
#
# COMPACT_ATOMS: atom_id res chain seq x y z
N ALA A 1 -30.69 17.79 -18.10
CA ALA A 1 -29.76 17.50 -19.20
C ALA A 1 -28.29 17.49 -18.73
N PHE A 2 -27.77 18.62 -18.21
CA PHE A 2 -26.35 18.78 -17.84
C PHE A 2 -25.77 17.68 -16.92
N ARG A 3 -26.43 17.34 -15.80
CA ARG A 3 -25.99 16.27 -14.89
C ARG A 3 -25.90 14.89 -15.54
N LYS A 4 -26.68 14.59 -16.59
CA LYS A 4 -26.58 13.32 -17.32
C LYS A 4 -25.38 13.34 -18.27
N ALA A 5 -25.16 14.46 -18.96
CA ALA A 5 -24.02 14.62 -19.86
C ALA A 5 -22.66 14.58 -19.16
N GLN A 6 -22.59 14.97 -17.88
CA GLN A 6 -21.33 15.01 -17.12
C GLN A 6 -20.81 13.67 -16.61
N ARG A 7 -21.66 12.64 -16.49
CA ARG A 7 -21.30 11.32 -15.94
C ARG A 7 -21.14 10.28 -17.04
N ALA A 8 -20.31 9.28 -16.79
CA ALA A 8 -20.10 8.13 -17.68
C ALA A 8 -21.34 7.23 -17.71
N ASP A 9 -21.39 6.30 -18.66
CA ASP A 9 -22.54 5.39 -18.83
C ASP A 9 -22.27 4.00 -18.24
N GLY A 10 -21.09 3.44 -18.48
CA GLY A 10 -20.67 2.12 -18.00
C GLY A 10 -19.97 2.14 -16.62
N PRO A 11 -19.65 0.95 -16.08
CA PRO A 11 -18.92 0.83 -14.83
C PRO A 11 -17.48 1.33 -14.97
N ALA A 12 -16.86 1.71 -13.86
CA ALA A 12 -15.42 1.94 -13.79
C ALA A 12 -14.68 0.62 -14.06
N THR A 13 -13.67 0.69 -14.91
CA THR A 13 -12.85 -0.47 -15.31
C THR A 13 -11.37 -0.19 -15.04
N ILE A 14 -10.61 -1.23 -14.71
CA ILE A 14 -9.14 -1.18 -14.66
C ILE A 14 -8.62 -1.38 -16.09
N LEU A 15 -7.92 -0.38 -16.61
CA LEU A 15 -7.42 -0.32 -18.00
C LEU A 15 -5.94 -0.72 -18.13
N ALA A 16 -5.18 -0.61 -17.05
CA ALA A 16 -3.76 -0.96 -17.01
C ALA A 16 -3.24 -1.06 -15.57
N ILE A 17 -2.17 -1.82 -15.37
CA ILE A 17 -1.57 -2.13 -14.06
C ILE A 17 -0.04 -2.07 -14.16
N GLY A 18 0.58 -1.19 -13.38
CA GLY A 18 2.03 -1.09 -13.24
C GLY A 18 2.48 -1.39 -11.83
N THR A 19 3.62 -2.08 -11.66
CA THR A 19 4.22 -2.35 -10.35
C THR A 19 5.71 -2.03 -10.33
N ALA A 20 6.22 -1.59 -9.19
CA ALA A 20 7.63 -1.30 -8.97
C ALA A 20 8.05 -1.71 -7.56
N THR A 21 9.32 -2.06 -7.42
CA THR A 21 9.97 -2.40 -6.15
C THR A 21 11.36 -1.76 -6.12
N PRO A 22 11.90 -1.40 -4.94
CA PRO A 22 13.29 -0.98 -4.82
C PRO A 22 14.26 -2.08 -5.31
N PRO A 23 15.50 -1.73 -5.68
CA PRO A 23 16.44 -2.70 -6.28
C PRO A 23 16.99 -3.73 -5.28
N ASN A 24 17.11 -3.37 -4.00
CA ASN A 24 17.69 -4.24 -2.99
C ASN A 24 16.70 -5.34 -2.59
N ALA A 25 17.02 -6.58 -2.97
CA ALA A 25 16.25 -7.77 -2.67
C ALA A 25 16.89 -8.52 -1.48
N VAL A 26 16.12 -8.67 -0.42
CA VAL A 26 16.55 -9.28 0.84
C VAL A 26 15.90 -10.65 0.97
N ASP A 27 16.72 -11.70 1.06
CA ASP A 27 16.26 -13.07 1.27
C ASP A 27 15.79 -13.26 2.71
N GLN A 28 14.59 -13.82 2.89
CA GLN A 28 13.99 -14.00 4.20
C GLN A 28 14.82 -14.96 5.07
N SER A 29 15.50 -15.93 4.47
CA SER A 29 16.36 -16.90 5.18
C SER A 29 17.59 -16.24 5.82
N ASN A 30 18.11 -15.17 5.21
CA ASN A 30 19.28 -14.44 5.70
C ASN A 30 18.88 -13.20 6.54
N TYR A 31 17.60 -12.83 6.54
CA TYR A 31 17.14 -11.60 7.18
C TYR A 31 17.40 -11.53 8.68
N PRO A 32 17.20 -12.61 9.49
CA PRO A 32 17.49 -12.55 10.92
C PRO A 32 18.95 -12.21 11.22
N ASP A 33 19.90 -12.69 10.44
CA ASP A 33 21.32 -12.41 10.64
C ASP A 33 21.64 -10.96 10.26
N PHE A 34 21.16 -10.50 9.10
CA PHE A 34 21.30 -9.11 8.68
C PHE A 34 20.69 -8.14 9.71
N TYR A 35 19.43 -8.37 10.08
CA TYR A 35 18.66 -7.49 10.95
C TYR A 35 19.29 -7.36 12.35
N PHE A 36 19.69 -8.47 12.97
CA PHE A 36 20.32 -8.43 14.30
C PHE A 36 21.73 -7.83 14.26
N LYS A 37 22.46 -7.99 13.15
CA LYS A 37 23.76 -7.35 12.96
C LYS A 37 23.64 -5.83 12.80
N ILE A 38 22.79 -5.38 11.88
CA ILE A 38 22.66 -3.94 11.56
C ILE A 38 22.04 -3.13 12.71
N THR A 39 21.28 -3.80 13.58
CA THR A 39 20.69 -3.21 14.79
C THR A 39 21.53 -3.42 16.05
N ASN A 40 22.79 -3.85 15.91
CA ASN A 40 23.72 -4.10 17.03
C ASN A 40 23.15 -5.01 18.13
N SER A 41 22.29 -5.95 17.74
CA SER A 41 21.48 -6.78 18.63
C SER A 41 21.94 -8.24 18.67
N GLU A 42 23.11 -8.58 18.12
CA GLU A 42 23.63 -9.96 18.07
C GLU A 42 23.77 -10.63 19.45
N HIS A 43 23.94 -9.82 20.50
CA HIS A 43 24.00 -10.28 21.89
C HIS A 43 22.64 -10.83 22.39
N MET A 44 21.52 -10.49 21.75
CA MET A 44 20.16 -10.94 22.09
C MET A 44 19.83 -12.29 21.43
N THR A 45 20.62 -13.32 21.73
CA THR A 45 20.57 -14.64 21.05
C THR A 45 19.19 -15.30 21.07
N GLU A 46 18.49 -15.28 22.22
CA GLU A 46 17.15 -15.86 22.33
C GLU A 46 16.11 -15.13 21.48
N LEU A 47 16.20 -13.80 21.41
CA LEU A 47 15.29 -12.98 20.60
C LEU A 47 15.57 -13.20 19.11
N LYS A 48 16.84 -13.37 18.73
CA LYS A 48 17.25 -13.73 17.37
C LYS A 48 16.64 -15.06 16.93
N GLU A 49 16.70 -16.08 17.78
CA GLU A 49 16.07 -17.38 17.49
C GLU A 49 14.55 -17.31 17.42
N LYS A 50 13.90 -16.50 18.27
CA LYS A 50 12.46 -16.21 18.14
C LYS A 50 12.14 -15.56 16.80
N PHE A 51 12.91 -14.54 16.40
CA PHE A 51 12.71 -13.82 15.15
C PHE A 51 12.97 -14.69 13.91
N ARG A 52 13.98 -15.56 13.96
CA ARG A 52 14.24 -16.56 12.91
C ARG A 52 13.03 -17.45 12.68
N ARG A 53 12.43 -17.99 13.76
CA ARG A 53 11.19 -18.77 13.66
C ARG A 53 10.02 -17.97 13.07
N MET A 54 9.90 -16.69 13.38
CA MET A 54 8.88 -15.81 12.77
C MET A 54 9.11 -15.68 11.26
N CYS A 55 10.36 -15.46 10.84
CA CYS A 55 10.73 -15.38 9.43
C CYS A 55 10.45 -16.70 8.70
N ASP A 56 10.84 -17.84 9.25
CA ASP A 56 10.61 -19.17 8.66
C ASP A 56 9.12 -19.49 8.49
N LYS A 57 8.28 -19.03 9.43
CA LYS A 57 6.82 -19.24 9.44
C LYS A 57 6.04 -18.20 8.63
N SER A 58 6.69 -17.14 8.14
CA SER A 58 6.03 -16.03 7.45
C SER A 58 5.50 -16.36 6.06
N ALA A 59 5.90 -17.49 5.48
CA ALA A 59 5.68 -17.85 4.07
C ALA A 59 6.28 -16.87 3.04
N ILE A 60 7.05 -15.88 3.49
CA ILE A 60 7.77 -14.92 2.64
C ILE A 60 9.12 -15.52 2.26
N LYS A 61 9.46 -15.49 0.96
CA LYS A 61 10.78 -15.93 0.46
C LYS A 61 11.78 -14.78 0.39
N LYS A 62 11.32 -13.63 -0.08
CA LYS A 62 12.14 -12.42 -0.26
C LYS A 62 11.28 -11.18 -0.11
N ARG A 63 11.92 -10.07 0.23
CA ARG A 63 11.33 -8.73 0.23
C ARG A 63 12.24 -7.78 -0.52
N TYR A 64 11.67 -6.70 -1.02
CA TYR A 64 12.43 -5.59 -1.56
C TYR A 64 12.44 -4.48 -0.51
N MET A 65 13.59 -3.87 -0.26
CA MET A 65 13.75 -2.85 0.78
C MET A 65 14.59 -1.70 0.26
N TYR A 66 14.09 -0.48 0.34
CA TYR A 66 14.86 0.73 0.07
C TYR A 66 16.02 0.86 1.05
N LEU A 67 15.79 0.55 2.33
CA LEU A 67 16.83 0.54 3.35
C LEU A 67 17.90 -0.52 3.02
N THR A 68 19.13 -0.05 2.84
CA THR A 68 20.33 -0.88 2.66
C THR A 68 21.20 -0.83 3.92
N GLU A 69 22.22 -1.69 4.00
CA GLU A 69 23.21 -1.63 5.09
C GLU A 69 23.92 -0.26 5.15
N GLU A 70 24.16 0.36 4.00
CA GLU A 70 24.79 1.68 3.88
C GLU A 70 23.90 2.78 4.48
N ILE A 71 22.63 2.86 4.04
CA ILE A 71 21.66 3.85 4.56
C ILE A 71 21.48 3.68 6.07
N LEU A 72 21.39 2.44 6.55
CA LEU A 72 21.22 2.16 7.97
C LEU A 72 22.45 2.52 8.81
N LYS A 73 23.68 2.34 8.29
CA LYS A 73 24.91 2.77 8.97
C LYS A 73 25.03 4.29 9.05
N GLU A 74 24.55 5.02 8.04
CA GLU A 74 24.50 6.48 8.05
C GLU A 74 23.41 7.03 8.97
N ASN A 75 22.42 6.21 9.34
CA ASN A 75 21.26 6.60 10.14
C ASN A 75 21.09 5.69 11.38
N PRO A 76 22.03 5.69 12.33
CA PRO A 76 22.04 4.75 13.45
C PRO A 76 20.78 4.79 14.32
N ASN A 77 20.17 5.98 14.51
CA ASN A 77 18.93 6.11 15.28
C ASN A 77 17.75 5.35 14.65
N VAL A 78 17.76 5.09 13.34
CA VAL A 78 16.74 4.27 12.66
C VAL A 78 16.88 2.79 13.05
N CYS A 79 18.09 2.35 13.40
CA CYS A 79 18.39 1.00 13.88
C CYS A 79 18.13 0.82 15.38
N GLU A 80 18.04 1.90 16.14
CA GLU A 80 17.67 1.84 17.55
C GLU A 80 16.16 1.59 17.72
N TYR A 81 15.79 1.05 18.88
CA TYR A 81 14.40 0.67 19.12
C TYR A 81 13.47 1.88 19.30
N MET A 82 13.88 2.86 20.12
CA MET A 82 13.06 4.03 20.50
C MET A 82 13.83 5.36 20.43
N ALA A 83 14.92 5.42 19.65
CA ALA A 83 15.61 6.69 19.44
C ALA A 83 14.78 7.62 18.54
N PRO A 84 14.79 8.94 18.80
CA PRO A 84 14.22 9.92 17.89
C PRO A 84 14.85 9.77 16.51
N SER A 85 14.01 9.49 15.53
CA SER A 85 14.42 9.17 14.16
C SER A 85 13.41 9.62 13.11
N LEU A 86 12.31 10.28 13.51
CA LEU A 86 11.24 10.71 12.60
C LEU A 86 11.77 11.60 11.47
N ASP A 87 12.60 12.60 11.77
CA ASP A 87 13.12 13.53 10.76
C ASP A 87 13.93 12.80 9.69
N ALA A 88 14.89 11.96 10.09
CA ALA A 88 15.68 11.14 9.16
C ALA A 88 14.79 10.22 8.30
N ARG A 89 13.76 9.62 8.91
CA ARG A 89 12.80 8.77 8.19
C ARG A 89 11.98 9.59 7.19
N GLN A 90 11.55 10.80 7.56
CA GLN A 90 10.81 11.71 6.67
C GLN A 90 11.68 12.11 5.49
N ASP A 91 12.91 12.55 5.71
CA ASP A 91 13.86 12.95 4.66
C ASP A 91 14.05 11.83 3.61
N MET A 92 14.07 10.57 4.05
CA MET A 92 14.09 9.41 3.14
C MET A 92 12.79 9.27 2.34
N VAL A 93 11.64 9.17 3.03
CA VAL A 93 10.38 8.77 2.40
C VAL A 93 9.74 9.86 1.55
N VAL A 94 9.93 11.15 1.88
CA VAL A 94 9.38 12.27 1.08
C VAL A 94 9.96 12.30 -0.34
N VAL A 95 11.18 11.77 -0.51
CA VAL A 95 11.82 11.60 -1.82
C VAL A 95 11.46 10.26 -2.44
N GLU A 96 11.60 9.18 -1.67
CA GLU A 96 11.55 7.82 -2.22
C GLU A 96 10.14 7.36 -2.58
N VAL A 97 9.14 7.70 -1.77
CA VAL A 97 7.74 7.30 -2.01
C VAL A 97 7.21 7.81 -3.35
N PRO A 98 7.30 9.11 -3.69
CA PRO A 98 6.86 9.56 -5.01
C PRO A 98 7.77 9.04 -6.15
N ARG A 99 9.05 8.75 -5.89
CA ARG A 99 9.96 8.16 -6.88
C ARG A 99 9.53 6.73 -7.26
N LEU A 100 9.27 5.87 -6.27
CA LEU A 100 8.80 4.50 -6.51
C LEU A 100 7.40 4.49 -7.13
N GLY A 101 6.51 5.36 -6.64
CA GLY A 101 5.19 5.57 -7.23
C GLY A 101 5.25 5.99 -8.71
N LYS A 102 6.21 6.85 -9.09
CA LYS A 102 6.46 7.24 -10.48
C LYS A 102 6.85 6.05 -11.35
N GLU A 103 7.68 5.14 -10.87
CA GLU A 103 8.09 3.96 -11.63
C GLU A 103 6.91 3.03 -11.92
N ALA A 104 6.06 2.78 -10.91
CA ALA A 104 4.84 1.98 -11.09
C ALA A 104 3.86 2.68 -12.06
N ALA A 105 3.63 3.98 -11.86
CA ALA A 105 2.75 4.77 -12.73
C ALA A 105 3.23 4.83 -14.17
N ALA A 106 4.54 4.94 -14.41
CA ALA A 106 5.10 4.94 -15.75
C ALA A 106 4.85 3.61 -16.47
N LYS A 107 4.91 2.48 -15.77
CA LYS A 107 4.57 1.16 -16.33
C LYS A 107 3.08 1.04 -16.64
N ALA A 108 2.21 1.49 -15.75
CA ALA A 108 0.76 1.50 -15.98
C ALA A 108 0.37 2.39 -17.17
N ILE A 109 0.96 3.59 -17.28
CA ILE A 109 0.74 4.52 -18.40
C ILE A 109 1.25 3.91 -19.71
N LYS A 110 2.40 3.22 -19.68
CA LYS A 110 2.96 2.54 -20.85
C LYS A 110 2.04 1.43 -21.33
N GLU A 111 1.53 0.59 -20.42
CA GLU A 111 0.57 -0.47 -20.76
C GLU A 111 -0.75 0.11 -21.30
N TRP A 112 -1.26 1.18 -20.69
CA TRP A 112 -2.47 1.86 -21.15
C TRP A 112 -2.32 2.45 -22.55
N GLY A 113 -1.10 2.84 -22.95
CA GLY A 113 -0.78 3.27 -24.31
C GLY A 113 -1.34 4.64 -24.73
N GLN A 114 -2.03 5.36 -23.84
CA GLN A 114 -2.59 6.68 -24.11
C GLN A 114 -1.67 7.82 -23.60
N PRO A 115 -1.79 9.04 -24.17
CA PRO A 115 -1.05 10.19 -23.67
C PRO A 115 -1.39 10.48 -22.20
N LYS A 116 -0.36 10.63 -21.35
CA LYS A 116 -0.51 11.01 -19.93
C LYS A 116 -1.32 12.30 -19.71
N SER A 117 -1.41 13.18 -20.72
CA SER A 117 -2.26 14.37 -20.69
C SER A 117 -3.76 14.06 -20.60
N LYS A 118 -4.19 12.84 -20.92
CA LYS A 118 -5.58 12.38 -20.76
C LYS A 118 -5.90 11.96 -19.32
N ILE A 119 -4.91 11.87 -18.43
CA ILE A 119 -5.15 11.63 -17.00
C ILE A 119 -5.79 12.88 -16.41
N THR A 120 -6.95 12.67 -15.79
CA THR A 120 -7.83 13.73 -15.25
C THR A 120 -7.77 13.82 -13.73
N HIS A 121 -7.51 12.69 -13.07
CA HIS A 121 -7.45 12.58 -11.63
C HIS A 121 -6.23 11.75 -11.21
N VAL A 122 -5.69 12.06 -10.04
CA VAL A 122 -4.67 11.27 -9.34
C VAL A 122 -5.19 10.93 -7.96
N ILE A 123 -5.20 9.65 -7.61
CA ILE A 123 -5.37 9.18 -6.23
C ILE A 123 -4.02 8.64 -5.80
N PHE A 124 -3.44 9.20 -4.74
CA PHE A 124 -2.19 8.71 -4.18
C PHE A 124 -2.42 8.26 -2.75
N CYS A 125 -1.94 7.07 -2.42
CA CYS A 125 -2.00 6.49 -1.10
C CYS A 125 -0.61 6.09 -0.61
N THR A 126 -0.31 6.43 0.64
CA THR A 126 0.86 5.91 1.35
C THR A 126 0.67 6.00 2.86
N THR A 127 1.24 5.04 3.57
CA THR A 127 1.43 5.06 5.03
C THR A 127 2.84 5.56 5.38
N SER A 128 3.68 5.77 4.37
CA SER A 128 5.10 6.06 4.47
C SER A 128 5.38 7.57 4.46
N GLY A 129 5.27 8.20 5.64
CA GLY A 129 5.54 9.63 5.83
C GLY A 129 4.39 10.56 5.44
N VAL A 130 4.59 11.86 5.64
CA VAL A 130 3.62 12.94 5.33
C VAL A 130 4.39 14.21 4.97
N ASP A 131 3.90 14.98 4.00
CA ASP A 131 4.48 16.28 3.64
C ASP A 131 3.44 17.22 3.01
N MET A 132 3.75 18.51 2.91
CA MET A 132 2.93 19.51 2.26
C MET A 132 3.79 20.47 1.41
N PRO A 133 3.69 20.42 0.05
CA PRO A 133 2.78 19.59 -0.75
C PRO A 133 3.08 18.08 -0.70
N GLY A 134 2.02 17.27 -0.66
CA GLY A 134 2.13 15.81 -0.48
C GLY A 134 2.66 15.04 -1.69
N ALA A 135 2.75 13.72 -1.51
CA ALA A 135 3.29 12.79 -2.51
C ALA A 135 2.48 12.77 -3.82
N ASP A 136 1.18 13.06 -3.77
CA ASP A 136 0.31 13.27 -4.93
C ASP A 136 0.80 14.44 -5.81
N TYR A 137 1.23 15.54 -5.19
CA TYR A 137 1.78 16.70 -5.86
C TYR A 137 3.17 16.38 -6.45
N GLN A 138 4.04 15.75 -5.65
CA GLN A 138 5.38 15.37 -6.10
C GLN A 138 5.30 14.40 -7.29
N LEU A 139 4.43 13.40 -7.23
CA LEU A 139 4.17 12.47 -8.34
C LEU A 139 3.67 13.21 -9.58
N THR A 140 2.71 14.13 -9.42
CA THR A 140 2.16 14.95 -10.51
C THR A 140 3.27 15.69 -11.26
N LYS A 141 4.22 16.29 -10.52
CA LYS A 141 5.39 16.98 -11.07
C LYS A 141 6.36 16.00 -11.74
N LEU A 142 6.69 14.89 -11.09
CA LEU A 142 7.63 13.87 -11.60
C LEU A 142 7.16 13.22 -12.90
N LEU A 143 5.85 13.01 -13.05
CA LEU A 143 5.24 12.48 -14.26
C LEU A 143 4.98 13.56 -15.31
N GLY A 144 5.04 14.84 -14.96
CA GLY A 144 4.68 15.96 -15.85
C GLY A 144 3.23 15.86 -16.31
N LEU A 145 2.31 15.62 -15.37
CA LEU A 145 0.87 15.64 -15.64
C LEU A 145 0.36 17.08 -15.78
N ARG A 146 -0.89 17.22 -16.24
CA ARG A 146 -1.51 18.54 -16.37
C ARG A 146 -1.61 19.23 -14.99
N PRO A 147 -1.33 20.55 -14.89
CA PRO A 147 -1.50 21.29 -13.64
C PRO A 147 -2.93 21.26 -13.07
N SER A 148 -3.92 21.08 -13.94
CA SER A 148 -5.34 21.00 -13.59
C SER A 148 -5.80 19.59 -13.16
N VAL A 149 -4.89 18.63 -13.01
CA VAL A 149 -5.24 17.28 -12.56
C VAL A 149 -5.82 17.37 -11.15
N LYS A 150 -6.98 16.73 -10.94
CA LYS A 150 -7.64 16.72 -9.63
C LYS A 150 -6.97 15.66 -8.77
N ARG A 151 -6.50 16.02 -7.58
CA ARG A 151 -5.72 15.11 -6.74
C ARG A 151 -6.50 14.74 -5.47
N VAL A 152 -6.36 13.48 -5.06
CA VAL A 152 -6.82 12.95 -3.78
C VAL A 152 -5.62 12.28 -3.12
N MET A 153 -5.13 12.87 -2.04
CA MET A 153 -4.03 12.33 -1.24
C MET A 153 -4.61 11.63 -0.01
N MET A 154 -4.23 10.37 0.21
CA MET A 154 -4.65 9.57 1.36
C MET A 154 -3.42 9.10 2.13
N TYR A 155 -3.10 9.82 3.19
CA TYR A 155 -2.03 9.45 4.12
C TYR A 155 -2.56 8.57 5.25
N GLN A 156 -1.69 7.71 5.78
CA GLN A 156 -1.90 6.98 7.05
C GLN A 156 -3.20 6.18 7.11
N GLN A 157 -3.59 5.55 6.00
CA GLN A 157 -4.78 4.70 5.95
C GLN A 157 -4.49 3.26 6.41
N GLY A 158 -3.27 2.76 6.22
CA GLY A 158 -2.90 1.39 6.54
C GLY A 158 -3.24 0.37 5.45
N CYS A 159 -3.14 -0.91 5.77
CA CYS A 159 -3.13 -2.00 4.78
C CYS A 159 -4.40 -2.13 3.93
N PHE A 160 -5.56 -1.66 4.42
CA PHE A 160 -6.82 -1.73 3.67
C PHE A 160 -6.91 -0.68 2.55
N ALA A 161 -5.97 0.26 2.47
CA ALA A 161 -6.06 1.39 1.56
C ALA A 161 -6.07 0.98 0.08
N GLY A 162 -5.54 -0.20 -0.27
CA GLY A 162 -5.69 -0.79 -1.60
C GLY A 162 -7.16 -0.94 -2.04
N GLY A 163 -8.07 -1.30 -1.12
CA GLY A 163 -9.51 -1.31 -1.39
C GLY A 163 -10.11 0.10 -1.42
N THR A 164 -9.67 0.96 -0.50
CA THR A 164 -10.14 2.36 -0.42
C THR A 164 -9.85 3.14 -1.71
N VAL A 165 -8.65 3.02 -2.28
CA VAL A 165 -8.30 3.72 -3.51
C VAL A 165 -9.16 3.28 -4.70
N LEU A 166 -9.52 1.99 -4.78
CA LEU A 166 -10.41 1.47 -5.82
C LEU A 166 -11.83 2.02 -5.65
N ARG A 167 -12.34 2.07 -4.42
CA ARG A 167 -13.65 2.67 -4.10
C ARG A 167 -13.72 4.14 -4.52
N VAL A 168 -12.71 4.93 -4.19
CA VAL A 168 -12.65 6.34 -4.61
C VAL A 168 -12.48 6.46 -6.13
N ALA A 169 -11.66 5.61 -6.76
CA ALA A 169 -11.46 5.62 -8.20
C ALA A 169 -12.73 5.29 -8.97
N LYS A 170 -13.53 4.34 -8.48
CA LYS A 170 -14.83 3.96 -9.04
C LYS A 170 -15.74 5.18 -9.16
N ASP A 171 -15.98 5.88 -8.06
CA ASP A 171 -16.86 7.04 -8.03
C ASP A 171 -16.35 8.18 -8.92
N LEU A 172 -15.04 8.45 -8.91
CA LEU A 172 -14.45 9.49 -9.74
C LEU A 172 -14.57 9.18 -11.24
N ALA A 173 -14.34 7.92 -11.63
CA ALA A 173 -14.42 7.48 -13.03
C ALA A 173 -15.86 7.46 -13.54
N GLU A 174 -16.81 6.93 -12.77
CA GLU A 174 -18.22 6.81 -13.17
C GLU A 174 -18.93 8.17 -13.18
N ASN A 175 -18.64 9.03 -12.20
CA ASN A 175 -19.33 10.31 -12.08
C ASN A 175 -18.76 11.41 -12.99
N ASN A 176 -17.69 11.14 -13.75
CA ASN A 176 -17.07 12.10 -14.67
C ASN A 176 -16.82 11.45 -16.04
N ARG A 177 -17.64 11.77 -17.04
CA ARG A 177 -17.54 11.26 -18.40
C ARG A 177 -16.14 11.51 -18.99
N GLY A 178 -15.55 10.45 -19.53
CA GLY A 178 -14.19 10.49 -20.12
C GLY A 178 -13.06 10.64 -19.10
N ALA A 179 -13.33 10.55 -17.80
CA ALA A 179 -12.30 10.58 -16.80
C ALA A 179 -11.40 9.35 -16.88
N ARG A 180 -10.11 9.61 -16.70
CA ARG A 180 -9.07 8.59 -16.49
C ARG A 180 -8.36 8.94 -15.20
N VAL A 181 -8.42 8.02 -14.24
CA VAL A 181 -7.93 8.17 -12.88
C VAL A 181 -6.65 7.36 -12.76
N LEU A 182 -5.54 8.03 -12.47
CA LEU A 182 -4.30 7.36 -12.09
C LEU A 182 -4.38 7.08 -10.58
N VAL A 183 -4.39 5.82 -10.20
CA VAL A 183 -4.34 5.38 -8.81
C VAL A 183 -2.92 4.92 -8.51
N VAL A 184 -2.34 5.33 -7.39
CA VAL A 184 -1.00 4.90 -6.95
C VAL A 184 -1.02 4.60 -5.46
N CYS A 185 -0.57 3.39 -5.09
CA CYS A 185 -0.16 3.06 -3.74
C CYS A 185 1.35 2.86 -3.73
N SER A 186 2.07 3.51 -2.83
CA SER A 186 3.54 3.38 -2.74
C SER A 186 3.98 3.35 -1.28
N GLU A 187 4.64 2.29 -0.87
CA GLU A 187 5.02 2.03 0.52
C GLU A 187 6.50 1.70 0.66
N ILE A 188 7.12 2.27 1.68
CA ILE A 188 8.54 2.16 2.01
C ILE A 188 8.67 1.94 3.52
N THR A 189 9.34 0.86 3.93
CA THR A 189 9.52 0.45 5.33
C THR A 189 10.43 1.37 6.14
N ALA A 190 11.04 2.40 5.55
CA ALA A 190 11.87 3.36 6.27
C ALA A 190 11.13 4.03 7.44
N VAL A 191 9.82 4.25 7.37
CA VAL A 191 9.06 4.83 8.49
C VAL A 191 8.81 3.83 9.63
N THR A 192 8.89 2.53 9.35
CA THR A 192 8.50 1.43 10.25
C THR A 192 9.66 0.59 10.78
N PHE A 193 10.81 0.59 10.10
CA PHE A 193 12.00 -0.18 10.49
C PHE A 193 12.55 0.28 11.84
N ARG A 194 12.90 -0.63 12.75
CA ARG A 194 13.53 -0.28 14.04
C ARG A 194 14.29 -1.46 14.61
N GLY A 195 15.09 -1.23 15.64
CA GLY A 195 15.74 -2.30 16.39
C GLY A 195 14.76 -3.26 17.08
N PRO A 196 15.20 -4.49 17.40
CA PRO A 196 14.37 -5.46 18.11
C PRO A 196 14.17 -5.11 19.58
N SER A 197 13.07 -5.59 20.17
CA SER A 197 12.79 -5.53 21.60
C SER A 197 12.06 -6.78 22.06
N ASP A 198 12.44 -7.33 23.22
CA ASP A 198 11.82 -8.51 23.82
C ASP A 198 10.47 -8.21 24.48
N THR A 199 10.20 -6.93 24.77
CA THR A 199 8.93 -6.47 25.34
C THR A 199 7.85 -6.21 24.28
N HIS A 200 8.19 -6.10 23.00
CA HIS A 200 7.28 -5.76 21.90
C HIS A 200 7.38 -6.75 20.73
N LEU A 201 6.88 -7.98 20.95
CA LEU A 201 6.94 -9.07 19.98
C LEU A 201 6.04 -8.85 18.74
N ASP A 202 5.00 -8.04 18.86
CA ASP A 202 4.14 -7.60 17.75
C ASP A 202 4.92 -6.73 16.75
N SER A 203 5.74 -5.79 17.23
CA SER A 203 6.65 -5.02 16.37
C SER A 203 7.61 -5.94 15.60
N MET A 204 8.11 -7.00 16.25
CA MET A 204 8.99 -8.00 15.61
C MET A 204 8.29 -8.71 14.45
N VAL A 205 7.01 -9.05 14.58
CA VAL A 205 6.22 -9.62 13.47
C VAL A 205 6.21 -8.65 12.28
N GLY A 206 5.96 -7.36 12.51
CA GLY A 206 6.01 -6.35 11.45
C GLY A 206 7.37 -6.27 10.74
N GLN A 207 8.48 -6.39 11.49
CA GLN A 207 9.83 -6.39 10.89
C GLN A 207 10.09 -7.61 9.99
N ALA A 208 9.41 -8.74 10.23
CA ALA A 208 9.49 -9.92 9.37
C ALA A 208 8.56 -9.85 8.15
N LEU A 209 7.44 -9.14 8.24
CA LEU A 209 6.39 -9.14 7.21
C LEU A 209 6.54 -8.01 6.20
N PHE A 210 6.77 -6.77 6.66
CA PHE A 210 6.68 -5.61 5.79
C PHE A 210 7.85 -5.54 4.80
N GLY A 211 7.54 -5.15 3.56
CA GLY A 211 8.49 -4.87 2.51
C GLY A 211 7.99 -3.72 1.64
N ASP A 212 8.83 -3.30 0.70
CA ASP A 212 8.64 -2.06 -0.05
C ASP A 212 8.10 -2.36 -1.45
N GLY A 213 7.23 -1.48 -1.94
CA GLY A 213 6.63 -1.64 -3.25
C GLY A 213 5.67 -0.52 -3.61
N ALA A 214 5.46 -0.36 -4.91
CA ALA A 214 4.42 0.49 -5.44
C ALA A 214 3.61 -0.23 -6.51
N ALA A 215 2.31 0.06 -6.55
CA ALA A 215 1.40 -0.34 -7.59
C ALA A 215 0.66 0.89 -8.12
N ALA A 216 0.40 0.91 -9.42
CA ALA A 216 -0.35 1.96 -10.08
C ALA A 216 -1.38 1.36 -11.03
N LEU A 217 -2.56 1.97 -11.09
CA LEU A 217 -3.65 1.56 -11.97
C LEU A 217 -4.11 2.74 -12.81
N ILE A 218 -4.54 2.47 -14.03
CA ILE A 218 -5.38 3.41 -14.78
C ILE A 218 -6.83 2.92 -14.68
N VAL A 219 -7.71 3.75 -14.13
CA VAL A 219 -9.13 3.45 -13.98
C VAL A 219 -9.96 4.40 -14.83
N GLY A 220 -10.96 3.87 -15.54
CA GLY A 220 -11.87 4.67 -16.35
C GLY A 220 -13.14 3.92 -16.69
N ALA A 221 -14.24 4.65 -16.82
CA ALA A 221 -15.47 4.14 -17.42
C ALA A 221 -15.46 4.41 -18.94
N ASP A 222 -16.35 3.69 -19.65
CA ASP A 222 -16.52 3.78 -21.10
C ASP A 222 -15.18 3.61 -21.85
N PRO A 223 -14.56 2.41 -21.80
CA PRO A 223 -13.31 2.16 -22.51
C PRO A 223 -13.49 2.38 -24.02
N ILE A 224 -12.53 3.05 -24.65
CA ILE A 224 -12.57 3.33 -26.09
C ILE A 224 -12.36 2.00 -26.84
N PRO A 225 -13.32 1.56 -27.69
CA PRO A 225 -13.20 0.32 -28.45
C PRO A 225 -11.90 0.27 -29.25
N GLU A 226 -11.27 -0.91 -29.30
CA GLU A 226 -10.01 -1.19 -30.02
C GLU A 226 -8.76 -0.41 -29.54
N VAL A 227 -8.92 0.53 -28.62
CA VAL A 227 -7.84 1.39 -28.10
C VAL A 227 -7.54 1.10 -26.64
N GLU A 228 -8.58 0.92 -25.82
CA GLU A 228 -8.45 0.60 -24.41
C GLU A 228 -9.06 -0.78 -24.14
N LYS A 229 -8.34 -1.62 -23.40
CA LYS A 229 -8.75 -2.98 -23.08
C LYS A 229 -8.94 -3.12 -21.57
N PRO A 230 -10.18 -3.15 -21.05
CA PRO A 230 -10.40 -3.35 -19.62
C PRO A 230 -9.99 -4.76 -19.20
N CYS A 231 -9.40 -4.90 -18.02
CA CYS A 231 -9.06 -6.20 -17.41
C CYS A 231 -10.00 -6.59 -16.25
N PHE A 232 -10.54 -5.61 -15.53
CA PHE A 232 -11.53 -5.81 -14.47
C PHE A 232 -12.56 -4.68 -14.47
N GLU A 233 -13.78 -4.98 -14.02
CA GLU A 233 -14.83 -3.99 -13.76
C GLU A 233 -15.10 -3.88 -12.25
N LEU A 234 -15.19 -2.65 -11.75
CA LEU A 234 -15.48 -2.37 -10.36
C LEU A 234 -16.99 -2.27 -10.17
N MET A 235 -17.65 -3.40 -9.91
CA MET A 235 -19.11 -3.43 -9.83
C MET A 235 -19.65 -2.86 -8.52
N TRP A 236 -19.06 -3.26 -7.40
CA TRP A 236 -19.53 -2.90 -6.06
C TRP A 236 -18.36 -2.78 -5.10
N THR A 237 -18.49 -1.88 -4.11
CA THR A 237 -17.49 -1.66 -3.07
C THR A 237 -18.16 -1.36 -1.74
N ALA A 238 -17.61 -1.86 -0.64
CA ALA A 238 -18.02 -1.49 0.70
C ALA A 238 -16.83 -1.42 1.66
N GLN A 239 -17.12 -0.91 2.85
CA GLN A 239 -16.19 -0.85 3.97
C GLN A 239 -17.03 -1.00 5.25
N THR A 240 -16.47 -1.69 6.25
CA THR A 240 -17.09 -1.84 7.55
C THR A 240 -16.05 -1.84 8.65
N ILE A 241 -16.49 -1.56 9.88
CA ILE A 241 -15.69 -1.69 11.10
C ILE A 241 -16.19 -2.95 11.80
N LEU A 242 -15.28 -3.86 12.14
CA LEU A 242 -15.65 -5.13 12.77
C LEU A 242 -16.07 -4.88 14.23
N PRO A 243 -17.10 -5.58 14.73
CA PRO A 243 -17.43 -5.55 16.15
C PRO A 243 -16.26 -6.10 16.98
N ASP A 244 -16.12 -5.59 18.21
CA ASP A 244 -15.11 -6.02 19.19
C ASP A 244 -13.66 -6.00 18.65
N SER A 245 -13.34 -5.00 17.83
CA SER A 245 -12.03 -4.86 17.16
C SER A 245 -11.20 -3.66 17.62
N ASP A 246 -11.63 -2.98 18.68
CA ASP A 246 -10.89 -1.84 19.26
C ASP A 246 -9.45 -2.22 19.61
N GLY A 247 -8.49 -1.45 19.13
CA GLY A 247 -7.07 -1.67 19.35
C GLY A 247 -6.49 -2.92 18.66
N ALA A 248 -7.24 -3.59 17.77
CA ALA A 248 -6.75 -4.78 17.07
C ALA A 248 -5.52 -4.49 16.21
N ILE A 249 -5.49 -3.33 15.58
CA ILE A 249 -4.37 -2.80 14.81
C ILE A 249 -4.26 -1.30 15.12
N ASP A 250 -3.27 -0.92 15.91
CA ASP A 250 -2.98 0.48 16.21
C ASP A 250 -1.68 0.91 15.53
N GLY A 251 -1.68 2.12 14.96
CA GLY A 251 -0.51 2.78 14.42
C GLY A 251 -0.33 4.15 15.09
N HIS A 252 0.88 4.45 15.55
CA HIS A 252 1.18 5.74 16.18
C HIS A 252 2.42 6.36 15.54
N LEU A 253 2.23 7.51 14.90
CA LEU A 253 3.35 8.33 14.45
C LEU A 253 3.88 9.14 15.63
N ARG A 254 5.15 8.91 15.99
CA ARG A 254 5.85 9.53 17.11
C ARG A 254 7.23 10.01 16.66
N GLU A 255 7.96 10.68 17.55
CA GLU A 255 9.34 11.12 17.31
C GLU A 255 10.29 9.97 16.93
N VAL A 256 9.94 8.74 17.29
CA VAL A 256 10.67 7.50 16.96
C VAL A 256 10.28 6.87 15.61
N GLY A 257 9.42 7.53 14.83
CA GLY A 257 8.81 6.99 13.62
C GLY A 257 7.41 6.40 13.85
N LEU A 258 6.96 5.54 12.93
CA LEU A 258 5.64 4.92 12.99
C LEU A 258 5.69 3.59 13.76
N THR A 259 5.22 3.57 15.00
CA THR A 259 5.07 2.34 15.78
C THR A 259 3.74 1.68 15.47
N PHE A 260 3.67 0.35 15.56
CA PHE A 260 2.46 -0.43 15.33
C PHE A 260 2.30 -1.48 16.42
N HIS A 261 1.04 -1.67 16.80
CA HIS A 261 0.61 -2.70 17.71
C HIS A 261 -0.41 -3.60 17.02
N LEU A 262 -0.22 -4.91 17.17
CA LEU A 262 -1.06 -5.92 16.53
C LEU A 262 -1.53 -6.88 17.60
N LEU A 263 -2.85 -6.98 17.78
CA LEU A 263 -3.41 -8.07 18.56
C LEU A 263 -3.20 -9.39 17.81
N LYS A 264 -2.85 -10.44 18.56
CA LYS A 264 -2.59 -11.77 17.99
C LYS A 264 -3.79 -12.37 17.27
N ASP A 265 -5.01 -11.94 17.63
CA ASP A 265 -6.26 -12.51 17.14
C ASP A 265 -6.90 -11.75 15.95
N VAL A 266 -6.14 -10.88 15.27
CA VAL A 266 -6.61 -10.25 14.02
C VAL A 266 -7.11 -11.29 13.00
N PRO A 267 -6.43 -12.43 12.76
CA PRO A 267 -6.95 -13.47 11.85
C PRO A 267 -8.30 -14.05 12.32
N GLY A 268 -8.51 -14.22 13.62
CA GLY A 268 -9.76 -14.71 14.19
C GLY A 268 -10.90 -13.71 14.03
N LEU A 269 -10.64 -12.43 14.29
CA LEU A 269 -11.59 -11.34 14.07
C LEU A 269 -12.05 -11.27 12.61
N ILE A 270 -11.12 -11.36 11.66
CA ILE A 270 -11.45 -11.34 10.22
C ILE A 270 -12.27 -12.60 9.86
N SER A 271 -11.80 -13.79 10.26
CA SER A 271 -12.44 -15.07 9.91
C SER A 271 -13.88 -15.16 10.42
N LYS A 272 -14.15 -14.62 11.62
CA LYS A 272 -15.49 -14.59 12.22
C LYS A 272 -16.48 -13.69 11.46
N ASN A 273 -15.98 -12.66 10.77
CA ASN A 273 -16.84 -11.62 10.20
C ASN A 273 -16.87 -11.62 8.66
N ILE A 274 -15.91 -12.26 7.98
CA ILE A 274 -15.78 -12.16 6.51
C ILE A 274 -17.00 -12.68 5.75
N GLU A 275 -17.64 -13.75 6.24
CA GLU A 275 -18.83 -14.33 5.59
C GLU A 275 -19.98 -13.31 5.49
N LYS A 276 -20.21 -12.52 6.55
CA LYS A 276 -21.23 -11.47 6.53
C LYS A 276 -20.96 -10.45 5.43
N SER A 277 -19.71 -10.02 5.27
CA SER A 277 -19.30 -9.08 4.22
C SER A 277 -19.47 -9.67 2.82
N LEU A 278 -19.20 -10.97 2.64
CA LEU A 278 -19.42 -11.65 1.36
C LEU A 278 -20.90 -11.73 1.02
N VAL A 279 -21.75 -12.11 1.98
CA VAL A 279 -23.21 -12.13 1.78
C VAL A 279 -23.72 -10.74 1.41
N GLU A 280 -23.32 -9.69 2.13
CA GLU A 280 -23.71 -8.31 1.84
C GLU A 280 -23.32 -7.88 0.41
N ALA A 281 -22.12 -8.25 -0.03
CA ALA A 281 -21.63 -7.92 -1.37
C ALA A 281 -22.36 -8.68 -2.49
N PHE A 282 -22.56 -9.98 -2.30
CA PHE A 282 -22.91 -10.92 -3.37
C PHE A 282 -24.38 -11.34 -3.41
N GLN A 283 -25.15 -11.10 -2.35
CA GLN A 283 -26.58 -11.45 -2.31
C GLN A 283 -27.37 -10.79 -3.47
N GLN A 284 -27.06 -9.53 -3.79
CA GLN A 284 -27.70 -8.81 -4.91
C GLN A 284 -27.39 -9.41 -6.29
N PHE A 285 -26.35 -10.22 -6.40
CA PHE A 285 -25.96 -10.92 -7.63
C PHE A 285 -26.39 -12.40 -7.63
N GLY A 286 -27.05 -12.87 -6.57
CA GLY A 286 -27.50 -14.25 -6.44
C GLY A 286 -26.37 -15.27 -6.29
N ILE A 287 -25.18 -14.84 -5.86
CA ILE A 287 -24.01 -15.71 -5.63
C ILE A 287 -23.92 -16.06 -4.15
N SER A 288 -23.84 -17.36 -3.85
CA SER A 288 -23.69 -17.90 -2.49
C SER A 288 -22.60 -18.97 -2.35
N ASP A 289 -22.05 -19.46 -3.46
CA ASP A 289 -20.90 -20.37 -3.47
C ASP A 289 -19.61 -19.58 -3.75
N TRP A 290 -18.82 -19.39 -2.70
CA TRP A 290 -17.61 -18.58 -2.76
C TRP A 290 -16.49 -19.17 -3.61
N ASN A 291 -16.55 -20.46 -3.97
CA ASN A 291 -15.58 -21.10 -4.85
C ASN A 291 -15.81 -20.77 -6.34
N GLN A 292 -16.93 -20.15 -6.67
CA GLN A 292 -17.19 -19.64 -8.03
C GLN A 292 -16.50 -18.29 -8.28
N LEU A 293 -15.95 -17.68 -7.22
CA LEU A 293 -15.27 -16.38 -7.28
C LEU A 293 -13.76 -16.57 -7.44
N PHE A 294 -13.14 -15.63 -8.17
CA PHE A 294 -11.70 -15.41 -8.03
C PHE A 294 -11.45 -14.53 -6.80
N TRP A 295 -10.28 -14.66 -6.19
CA TRP A 295 -9.96 -14.00 -4.92
C TRP A 295 -8.73 -13.10 -5.04
N ILE A 296 -8.84 -11.91 -4.47
CA ILE A 296 -7.74 -10.98 -4.24
C ILE A 296 -7.84 -10.55 -2.78
N ALA A 297 -7.14 -11.25 -1.89
CA ALA A 297 -7.05 -10.91 -0.47
C ALA A 297 -5.72 -10.20 -0.20
N HIS A 298 -5.72 -9.22 0.71
CA HIS A 298 -4.49 -8.63 1.20
C HIS A 298 -3.69 -9.70 1.97
N PRO A 299 -2.39 -9.93 1.64
CA PRO A 299 -1.56 -10.94 2.31
C PRO A 299 -0.94 -10.38 3.61
N GLY A 300 -1.80 -9.90 4.52
CA GLY A 300 -1.42 -9.34 5.82
C GLY A 300 -1.52 -10.34 6.97
#